data_AF-K1WGA3-F1
#
_entry.id   AF-K1WGA3-F1
#
_cell.length_a   1.000
_cell.length_b   1.000
_cell.length_c   1.000
_cell.angle_alpha   90.00
_cell.angle_beta   90.00
_cell.angle_gamma   90.00
#
_symmetry.space_group_name_H-M   'P 1'
#
loop_
_entity.id
_entity.type
_entity.pdbx_description
1 polymer ?
#
loop_
_entity_poly.entity_id
_entity_poly.type
_entity_poly.pdbx_seq_one_letter_code
_entity_poly.pdbx_strand_id
1 'polypeptide(L)' 'MLSKYVIWFKNWRALKSIHSVEHFHVMLYDPDPEFVRRITNGDVPLSRKV' A
#
# COMPACT_ATOMS: atom_id res chain seq x y z
N MET A 1 3.87 19.30 7.26
CA MET A 1 4.98 18.79 6.44
C MET A 1 4.58 17.41 5.93
N LEU A 2 4.06 17.30 4.72
CA LEU A 2 3.88 15.98 4.11
C LEU A 2 5.28 15.44 3.82
N SER A 3 5.57 14.22 4.31
CA SER A 3 6.76 13.49 3.92
C SER A 3 6.77 13.41 2.38
N LYS A 4 7.79 13.97 1.72
CA LYS A 4 7.86 14.07 0.24
C LYS A 4 7.83 12.71 -0.47
N TYR A 5 7.97 11.61 0.28
CA TYR A 5 8.15 10.24 -0.22
C TYR A 5 6.98 9.31 0.10
N VAL A 6 5.94 9.82 0.78
CA VAL A 6 4.79 9.01 1.20
C VAL A 6 3.50 9.75 0.91
N ILE A 7 2.63 9.12 0.15
CA ILE A 7 1.24 9.56 -0.02
C ILE A 7 0.29 8.44 0.39
N TRP A 8 -0.89 8.80 0.87
CA TRP A 8 -1.93 7.83 1.17
C TRP A 8 -3.30 8.40 0.85
N PHE A 9 -4.24 7.52 0.54
CA PHE A 9 -5.62 7.88 0.28
C PHE A 9 -6.57 6.75 0.67
N LYS A 10 -7.81 7.11 0.96
CA LYS A 10 -8.91 6.16 1.17
C LYS A 10 -9.88 6.32 -0.01
N ASN A 11 -10.29 5.20 -0.60
CA ASN A 11 -11.28 5.26 -1.67
C ASN A 11 -12.60 5.82 -1.16
N TRP A 12 -13.22 6.66 -2.00
CA TRP A 12 -14.61 7.08 -1.80
C TRP A 12 -15.51 5.85 -1.70
N ARG A 13 -16.60 5.94 -0.92
CA ARG A 13 -17.48 4.79 -0.68
C ARG A 13 -17.97 4.14 -1.98
N ALA A 14 -18.23 4.94 -3.02
CA ALA A 14 -18.68 4.47 -4.33
C ALA A 14 -17.62 3.68 -5.13
N LEU A 15 -16.32 3.79 -4.80
CA LEU A 15 -15.20 3.16 -5.51
C LEU A 15 -14.52 2.05 -4.70
N LYS A 16 -15.02 1.74 -3.49
CA LYS A 16 -14.49 0.64 -2.68
C LYS A 16 -14.98 -0.69 -3.26
N SER A 17 -14.07 -1.61 -3.56
CA SER A 17 -14.44 -2.97 -3.98
C SER A 17 -14.91 -3.83 -2.80
N ILE A 18 -14.28 -3.67 -1.62
CA ILE A 18 -14.60 -4.43 -0.40
C ILE A 18 -15.24 -3.50 0.62
N HIS A 19 -16.52 -3.74 0.92
CA HIS A 19 -17.31 -2.90 1.82
C HIS A 19 -17.26 -3.36 3.28
N SER A 20 -16.98 -4.64 3.51
CA SER A 20 -16.95 -5.26 4.84
C SER A 20 -15.70 -4.91 5.65
N VAL A 21 -14.64 -4.42 4.99
CA VAL A 21 -13.35 -4.13 5.63
C VAL A 21 -12.88 -2.74 5.23
N GLU A 22 -12.64 -1.90 6.24
CA GLU A 22 -12.00 -0.61 6.07
C GLU A 22 -10.54 -0.80 5.64
N HIS A 23 -10.17 -0.20 4.51
CA HIS A 23 -8.80 -0.19 4.00
C HIS A 23 -8.48 1.17 3.37
N PHE A 24 -7.19 1.47 3.29
CA PHE A 24 -6.64 2.64 2.64
C PHE A 24 -5.38 2.24 1.87
N HIS A 25 -4.99 3.07 0.91
CA HIS A 25 -3.83 2.86 0.07
C HIS A 25 -2.69 3.74 0.54
N VAL A 26 -1.49 3.15 0.63
CA VAL A 26 -0.24 3.86 0.88
C VAL A 26 0.65 3.67 -0.35
N MET A 27 1.19 4.75 -0.88
CA MET A 27 2.18 4.73 -1.95
C MET A 27 3.48 5.33 -1.43
N LEU A 28 4.57 4.63 -1.67
CA LEU A 28 5.92 5.01 -1.28
C LEU A 28 6.70 5.32 -2.56
N TYR A 29 7.38 6.46 -2.57
CA TYR A 29 8.33 6.79 -3.64
C TYR A 29 9.72 6.37 -3.22
N ASP A 30 10.33 5.47 -4.00
CA ASP A 30 11.67 4.92 -3.79
C ASP A 30 11.92 4.41 -2.35
N PRO A 31 11.09 3.47 -1.83
CA PRO A 31 11.30 2.95 -0.49
C PRO A 31 12.55 2.05 -0.45
N ASP A 32 13.25 2.07 0.68
CA ASP A 32 14.27 1.09 1.00
C ASP A 32 13.68 -0.35 0.86
N PRO A 33 14.24 -1.21 -0.01
CA PRO A 33 13.76 -2.59 -0.19
C PRO A 33 13.71 -3.39 1.12
N GLU A 34 14.65 -3.09 2.03
CA GLU A 34 14.82 -3.72 3.34
C GLU A 34 13.64 -3.35 4.26
N PHE A 35 13.18 -2.09 4.18
CA PHE A 35 11.96 -1.63 4.84
C PHE A 35 10.72 -2.35 4.28
N VAL A 36 10.57 -2.42 2.95
CA VAL A 36 9.42 -3.09 2.31
C VAL A 36 9.34 -4.55 2.76
N ARG A 37 10.45 -5.28 2.71
CA ARG A 37 10.50 -6.68 3.13
C ARG A 37 10.07 -6.86 4.59
N ARG A 38 10.53 -5.97 5.48
CA ARG A 38 10.16 -6.03 6.90
C ARG A 38 8.66 -5.82 7.12
N ILE A 39 8.05 -4.85 6.45
CA ILE A 39 6.63 -4.54 6.64
C ILE A 39 5.70 -5.55 5.94
N THR A 40 6.15 -6.21 4.86
CA THR A 40 5.39 -7.26 4.18
C THR A 40 5.69 -8.66 4.70
N ASN A 41 6.60 -8.79 5.69
CA ASN A 41 7.13 -10.08 6.15
C ASN A 41 7.63 -10.96 4.99
N GLY A 42 8.28 -10.34 4.00
CA GLY A 42 8.80 -11.02 2.82
C GLY A 42 7.75 -11.41 1.76
N ASP A 43 6.47 -11.06 1.95
CA ASP A 43 5.45 -11.33 0.94
C ASP A 43 5.68 -10.51 -0.33
N VAL A 44 5.25 -11.07 -1.46
CA VAL A 44 5.45 -10.50 -2.80
C VAL A 44 4.11 -10.24 -3.49
N PRO A 45 4.04 -9.23 -4.39
CA PRO A 45 2.84 -8.96 -5.17
C PRO A 45 2.37 -10.19 -5.95
N LEU A 46 1.04 -10.35 -6.07
CA LEU A 46 0.42 -11.44 -6.83
C LEU A 46 0.95 -11.54 -8.27
N SER A 47 1.27 -10.42 -8.91
CA SER A 47 1.84 -10.38 -10.27
C SER A 47 3.22 -11.05 -10.41
N ARG A 48 3.92 -11.34 -9.31
CA ARG A 48 5.16 -12.12 -9.30
C ARG A 48 4.97 -13.58 -8.93
N LYS A 49 3.76 -13.96 -8.49
CA LYS A 49 3.43 -15.34 -8.11
C LYS A 49 2.84 -16.15 -9.28
N VAL A 50 2.49 -15.48 -10.39
CA VAL A 50 1.87 -16.06 -11.59
C VAL A 50 2.74 -15.88 -12.83
#